data_AF-A0AAW2KNL8-F1
#
_entry.id   AF-A0AAW2KNL8-F1
#
_cell.length_a   1.000
_cell.length_b   1.000
_cell.length_c   1.000
_cell.angle_alpha   90.00
_cell.angle_beta   90.00
_cell.angle_gamma   90.00
#
_symmetry.space_group_name_H-M   'P 1'
#
loop_
_entity.id
_entity.type
_entity.pdbx_description
1 polymer ?
#
loop_
_entity_poly.entity_id
_entity_poly.type
_entity_poly.pdbx_seq_one_letter_code
_entity_poly.pdbx_strand_id
1 'polypeptide(L)'
;MDGMAGRTGYRGLARYASTSAIATNSSSGGLFGWLTGEKSSSLPPLDFPLKDVVLPPPLPDYVESGKTKITTLPNGLKIASETSANPAASIGLYVDCGSIYETPASYGATHLLERMAFKSTTNRSHLRIVREVEAIGGNLHKVSAEINEWSKNPQHLLLEAIHATGYSGPYANALVASESALGTLNSTVLEEFVAENYTAPRMVLAASGVDHDTLLEYAEPLLSDLPKVSRPSEPKPIYTGGDFRRQGDSGITHFALAFELPGGWVKEKDAITLTVLQMLMGGGGSFSAGGPGKGMYSRLCKLYY
;
A
#
# COMPACT_ATOMS: atom_id res chain seq x y z
N MET A 1 -10.02 -41.51 19.14
CA MET A 1 -11.40 -40.97 19.11
C MET A 1 -11.34 -39.54 19.62
N ASP A 2 -10.53 -38.68 19.02
CA ASP A 2 -10.72 -37.98 17.74
C ASP A 2 -11.94 -37.05 17.74
N GLY A 3 -11.65 -35.75 17.76
CA GLY A 3 -12.57 -34.66 17.51
C GLY A 3 -11.80 -33.50 16.87
N MET A 4 -11.69 -33.53 15.55
CA MET A 4 -11.06 -32.54 14.67
C MET A 4 -11.66 -31.14 14.87
N ALA A 5 -10.83 -30.16 15.26
CA ALA A 5 -11.13 -28.75 15.13
C ALA A 5 -10.60 -28.23 13.78
N GLY A 6 -11.52 -27.91 12.86
CA GLY A 6 -11.20 -27.40 11.53
C GLY A 6 -10.62 -25.98 11.57
N ARG A 7 -9.35 -25.84 11.16
CA ARG A 7 -8.73 -24.55 10.83
C ARG A 7 -9.11 -24.15 9.41
N THR A 8 -9.87 -23.07 9.28
CA THR A 8 -10.19 -22.45 7.98
C THR A 8 -9.05 -21.50 7.60
N GLY A 9 -8.15 -21.95 6.72
CA GLY A 9 -7.08 -21.14 6.15
C GLY A 9 -7.60 -20.26 5.01
N TYR A 10 -7.32 -18.96 5.08
CA TYR A 10 -7.44 -18.03 3.97
C TYR A 10 -6.49 -18.47 2.84
N ARG A 11 -7.03 -18.94 1.71
CA ARG A 11 -6.27 -19.17 0.47
C ARG A 11 -6.17 -17.88 -0.32
N GLY A 12 -5.21 -17.02 0.05
CA GLY A 12 -4.65 -16.06 -0.89
C GLY A 12 -3.64 -16.79 -1.77
N LEU A 13 -3.91 -16.91 -3.08
CA LEU A 13 -2.95 -17.45 -4.05
C LEU A 13 -1.82 -16.42 -4.27
N ALA A 14 -0.88 -16.36 -3.34
CA ALA A 14 0.42 -15.73 -3.59
C ALA A 14 1.29 -16.76 -4.34
N ARG A 15 1.66 -16.44 -5.59
CA ARG A 15 2.69 -17.19 -6.30
C ARG A 15 4.03 -16.83 -5.68
N TYR A 16 4.56 -17.69 -4.82
CA TYR A 16 5.93 -17.57 -4.33
C TYR A 16 6.86 -18.11 -5.40
N ALA A 17 7.70 -17.24 -5.97
CA ALA A 17 8.84 -17.65 -6.75
C ALA A 17 10.02 -17.82 -5.80
N SER A 18 10.27 -19.03 -5.34
CA SER A 18 11.56 -19.38 -4.74
C SER A 18 12.57 -19.45 -5.88
N THR A 19 13.38 -18.41 -6.10
CA THR A 19 14.50 -18.50 -7.05
C THR A 19 15.64 -19.31 -6.43
N SER A 20 15.48 -20.62 -6.29
CA SER A 20 16.60 -21.50 -6.56
C SER A 20 16.62 -21.69 -8.08
N ALA A 21 17.41 -20.88 -8.77
CA ALA A 21 17.70 -21.13 -10.17
C ALA A 21 18.45 -22.47 -10.24
N ILE A 22 17.71 -23.57 -10.41
CA ILE A 22 18.30 -24.81 -10.88
C ILE A 22 18.54 -24.54 -12.37
N ALA A 23 19.74 -24.08 -12.70
CA ALA A 23 20.31 -24.34 -14.00
C ALA A 23 20.46 -25.86 -14.10
N THR A 24 19.41 -26.57 -14.49
CA THR A 24 19.63 -27.85 -15.12
C THR A 24 20.41 -27.49 -16.37
N ASN A 25 21.62 -28.05 -16.53
CA ASN A 25 22.28 -28.06 -17.82
C ASN A 25 21.37 -28.85 -18.76
N SER A 26 20.32 -28.22 -19.28
CA SER A 26 19.66 -28.70 -20.47
C SER A 26 20.63 -28.39 -21.59
N SER A 27 21.37 -29.42 -22.02
CA SER A 27 21.94 -29.40 -23.35
C SER A 27 20.79 -29.05 -24.29
N SER A 28 20.84 -27.87 -24.90
CA SER A 28 19.94 -27.53 -25.99
C SER A 28 20.22 -28.55 -27.09
N GLY A 29 19.39 -29.60 -27.16
CA GLY A 29 19.45 -30.59 -28.22
C GLY A 29 19.41 -29.82 -29.54
N GLY A 30 20.52 -29.86 -30.27
CA GLY A 30 20.62 -29.20 -31.56
C GLY A 30 19.53 -29.71 -32.51
N LEU A 31 19.37 -29.03 -33.64
CA LEU A 31 18.37 -29.26 -34.70
C LEU A 31 18.23 -30.72 -35.23
N PHE A 32 19.01 -31.68 -34.72
CA PHE A 32 19.02 -33.10 -35.08
C PHE A 32 18.82 -34.08 -33.89
N GLY A 33 18.42 -33.64 -32.69
CA GLY A 33 18.30 -34.49 -31.48
C GLY A 33 17.36 -35.71 -31.59
N TRP A 34 16.40 -35.71 -32.53
CA TRP A 34 15.62 -36.90 -32.90
C TRP A 34 16.52 -38.04 -33.37
N LEU A 35 17.52 -37.76 -34.23
CA LEU A 35 18.31 -38.77 -34.94
C LEU A 35 19.26 -39.58 -34.04
N THR A 36 19.53 -39.13 -32.81
CA THR A 36 20.48 -39.78 -31.89
C THR A 36 19.83 -40.37 -30.63
N GLY A 37 18.49 -40.38 -30.51
CA GLY A 37 17.82 -41.01 -29.37
C GLY A 37 18.14 -40.34 -28.03
N GLU A 38 18.17 -39.00 -28.00
CA GLU A 38 18.28 -38.27 -26.74
C GLU A 38 17.09 -38.59 -25.83
N LYS A 39 17.37 -39.19 -24.67
CA LYS A 39 16.37 -39.47 -23.64
C LYS A 39 15.89 -38.14 -23.08
N SER A 40 14.62 -37.81 -23.33
CA SER A 40 13.87 -36.81 -22.54
C SER A 40 14.13 -37.06 -21.05
N SER A 41 14.65 -36.08 -20.33
CA SER A 41 14.80 -36.16 -18.88
C SER A 41 13.41 -36.25 -18.26
N SER A 42 12.95 -37.45 -17.91
CA SER A 42 11.66 -37.66 -17.27
C SER A 42 11.74 -37.10 -15.85
N LEU A 43 11.10 -35.96 -15.60
CA LEU A 43 10.84 -35.51 -14.25
C LEU A 43 9.92 -36.52 -13.55
N PRO A 44 10.12 -36.82 -12.25
CA PRO A 44 9.20 -37.67 -11.52
C PRO A 44 7.80 -37.02 -11.44
N PRO A 45 6.72 -37.81 -11.29
CA PRO A 45 5.39 -37.28 -10.99
C PRO A 45 5.41 -36.41 -9.72
N LEU A 46 4.48 -35.46 -9.59
CA LEU A 46 4.43 -34.50 -8.47
C LEU A 46 4.27 -35.14 -7.08
N ASP A 47 3.84 -36.40 -7.02
CA ASP A 47 3.72 -37.17 -5.78
C ASP A 47 5.08 -37.69 -5.26
N PHE A 48 6.14 -37.58 -6.05
CA PHE A 48 7.49 -38.00 -5.68
C PHE A 48 8.43 -36.80 -5.57
N PRO A 49 9.29 -36.77 -4.55
CA PRO A 49 10.26 -35.69 -4.41
C PRO A 49 11.22 -35.67 -5.59
N LEU A 50 11.58 -34.46 -6.01
CA LEU A 50 12.64 -34.27 -6.99
C LEU A 50 13.96 -34.79 -6.41
N LYS A 51 14.64 -35.64 -7.17
CA LYS A 51 15.98 -36.11 -6.83
C LYS A 51 16.94 -34.92 -6.86
N ASP A 52 17.90 -34.91 -5.93
CA ASP A 52 18.96 -33.90 -5.84
C ASP A 52 18.55 -32.48 -5.42
N VAL A 53 17.32 -32.30 -4.88
CA VAL A 53 16.93 -31.04 -4.22
C VAL A 53 17.35 -31.05 -2.76
N VAL A 54 18.27 -30.14 -2.39
CA VAL A 54 18.66 -29.90 -1.01
C VAL A 54 17.69 -28.90 -0.39
N LEU A 55 16.94 -29.34 0.62
CA LEU A 55 16.05 -28.47 1.38
C LEU A 55 16.82 -27.88 2.57
N PRO A 56 16.69 -26.57 2.85
CA PRO A 56 17.25 -25.99 4.06
C PRO A 56 16.55 -26.58 5.31
N PRO A 57 17.24 -26.60 6.47
CA PRO A 57 16.60 -27.02 7.71
C PRO A 57 15.40 -26.10 8.02
N PRO A 58 14.31 -26.64 8.57
CA PRO A 58 13.16 -25.83 8.93
C PRO A 58 13.49 -24.88 10.10
N LEU A 59 12.75 -23.78 10.17
CA LEU A 59 12.74 -22.93 11.36
C LEU A 59 12.12 -23.67 12.56
N PRO A 60 12.43 -23.28 13.81
CA PRO A 60 11.77 -23.83 14.98
C PRO A 60 10.26 -23.52 14.97
N ASP A 61 9.48 -24.33 15.69
CA ASP A 61 8.02 -24.18 15.80
C ASP A 61 7.59 -22.79 16.28
N TYR A 62 8.43 -22.15 17.09
CA TYR A 62 8.25 -20.78 17.54
C TYR A 62 9.47 -19.94 17.16
N VAL A 63 9.21 -18.88 16.40
CA VAL A 63 10.18 -17.84 16.07
C VAL A 63 9.68 -16.55 16.70
N GLU A 64 10.49 -15.92 17.54
CA GLU A 64 10.16 -14.63 18.13
C GLU A 64 9.99 -13.58 17.03
N SER A 65 8.97 -12.72 17.17
CA SER A 65 8.77 -11.61 16.24
C SER A 65 9.95 -10.65 16.33
N GLY A 66 10.49 -10.27 15.17
CA GLY A 66 11.56 -9.29 15.09
C GLY A 66 11.14 -7.97 15.72
N LYS A 67 11.99 -7.40 16.59
CA LYS A 67 11.75 -6.06 17.12
C LYS A 67 12.01 -5.02 16.01
N THR A 68 11.13 -4.04 15.90
CA THR A 68 11.34 -2.92 14.98
C THR A 68 12.54 -2.08 15.44
N LYS A 69 13.59 -2.03 14.62
CA LYS A 69 14.75 -1.17 14.80
C LYS A 69 14.56 0.10 13.98
N ILE A 70 14.91 1.25 14.56
CA ILE A 70 14.76 2.56 13.90
C ILE A 70 16.06 3.33 14.05
N THR A 71 16.60 3.80 12.93
CA THR A 71 17.76 4.69 12.86
C THR A 71 17.32 6.01 12.23
N THR A 72 17.75 7.13 12.81
CA THR A 72 17.53 8.47 12.22
C THR A 72 18.84 8.97 11.66
N LEU A 73 18.89 9.20 10.35
CA LEU A 73 20.06 9.74 9.67
C LEU A 73 20.32 11.20 10.11
N PRO A 74 21.56 11.73 9.96
CA PRO A 74 21.90 13.10 10.34
C PRO A 74 21.04 14.18 9.67
N ASN A 75 20.51 13.91 8.47
CA ASN A 75 19.60 14.78 7.72
C ASN A 75 18.14 14.72 8.19
N GLY A 76 17.80 13.82 9.14
CA GLY A 76 16.49 13.71 9.75
C GLY A 76 15.59 12.61 9.17
N LEU A 77 16.01 11.93 8.10
CA LEU A 77 15.28 10.81 7.52
C LEU A 77 15.32 9.60 8.47
N LYS A 78 14.20 8.89 8.59
CA LYS A 78 14.11 7.68 9.44
C LYS A 78 14.16 6.42 8.58
N ILE A 79 14.96 5.45 9.01
CA ILE A 79 15.01 4.11 8.44
C ILE A 79 14.55 3.15 9.53
N ALA A 80 13.48 2.41 9.26
CA ALA A 80 12.90 1.43 10.17
C ALA A 80 12.90 0.05 9.52
N SER A 81 13.26 -0.99 10.27
CA SER A 81 13.08 -2.35 9.78
C SER A 81 12.77 -3.36 10.87
N GLU A 82 12.19 -4.47 10.44
CA GLU A 82 11.99 -5.68 11.24
C GLU A 82 12.29 -6.93 10.41
N THR A 83 12.78 -7.98 11.08
CA THR A 83 13.00 -9.29 10.48
C THR A 83 11.75 -10.14 10.58
N SER A 84 11.44 -10.90 9.52
CA SER A 84 10.33 -11.86 9.50
C SER A 84 10.80 -13.25 9.13
N ALA A 85 10.10 -14.29 9.61
CA ALA A 85 10.35 -15.68 9.22
C ALA A 85 9.91 -15.98 7.76
N ASN A 86 9.10 -15.12 7.17
CA ASN A 86 8.59 -15.30 5.82
C ASN A 86 9.69 -14.99 4.79
N PRO A 87 9.76 -15.73 3.68
CA PRO A 87 10.78 -15.54 2.64
C PRO A 87 10.52 -14.30 1.75
N ALA A 88 9.56 -13.45 2.12
CA ALA A 88 9.18 -12.26 1.38
C ALA A 88 9.50 -11.02 2.22
N ALA A 89 10.07 -10.02 1.56
CA ALA A 89 10.29 -8.71 2.15
C ALA A 89 9.37 -7.68 1.50
N SER A 90 8.99 -6.66 2.27
CA SER A 90 8.28 -5.49 1.79
C SER A 90 9.03 -4.24 2.21
N ILE A 91 9.27 -3.34 1.26
CA ILE A 91 9.97 -2.07 1.50
C ILE A 91 9.09 -0.95 1.00
N GLY A 92 8.83 0.05 1.84
CA GLY A 92 8.02 1.21 1.52
C GLY A 92 8.71 2.50 1.92
N LEU A 93 8.59 3.52 1.08
CA LEU A 93 9.01 4.88 1.38
C LEU A 93 7.77 5.72 1.63
N TYR A 94 7.64 6.25 2.85
CA TYR A 94 6.52 7.05 3.29
C TYR A 94 6.94 8.51 3.40
N VAL A 95 6.13 9.40 2.84
CA VAL A 95 6.35 10.84 2.88
C VAL A 95 5.15 11.47 3.57
N ASP A 96 5.40 12.25 4.61
CA ASP A 96 4.37 13.08 5.26
C ASP A 96 4.02 14.25 4.34
N CYS A 97 3.20 14.01 3.32
CA CYS A 97 2.75 14.96 2.31
C CYS A 97 1.36 14.52 1.79
N GLY A 98 0.58 15.45 1.24
CA GLY A 98 -0.75 15.16 0.71
C GLY A 98 -1.56 16.41 0.41
N SER A 99 -2.88 16.24 0.19
CA SER A 99 -3.81 17.32 -0.17
C SER A 99 -3.81 18.50 0.80
N ILE A 100 -3.54 18.27 2.09
CA ILE A 100 -3.45 19.34 3.09
C ILE A 100 -2.25 20.30 2.87
N TYR A 101 -1.24 19.89 2.10
CA TYR A 101 -0.09 20.72 1.74
C TYR A 101 -0.24 21.35 0.35
N GLU A 102 -1.36 21.10 -0.34
CA GLU A 102 -1.62 21.70 -1.64
C GLU A 102 -2.04 23.16 -1.49
N THR A 103 -1.53 23.97 -2.42
CA THR A 103 -1.91 25.37 -2.59
C THR A 103 -2.85 25.50 -3.78
N PRO A 104 -3.51 26.66 -3.98
CA PRO A 104 -4.35 26.88 -5.16
C PRO A 104 -3.64 26.66 -6.50
N ALA A 105 -2.32 26.84 -6.56
CA ALA A 105 -1.53 26.59 -7.76
C ALA A 105 -1.22 25.09 -7.99
N SER A 106 -1.27 24.28 -6.93
CA SER A 106 -0.88 22.87 -6.94
C SER A 106 -2.04 21.93 -6.63
N TYR A 107 -3.29 22.38 -6.73
CA TYR A 107 -4.44 21.51 -6.45
C TYR A 107 -4.44 20.29 -7.37
N GLY A 108 -4.51 19.11 -6.74
CA GLY A 108 -4.42 17.83 -7.44
C GLY A 108 -2.99 17.33 -7.69
N ALA A 109 -1.95 18.04 -7.25
CA ALA A 109 -0.57 17.62 -7.40
C ALA A 109 -0.30 16.26 -6.72
N THR A 110 -0.85 16.03 -5.52
CA THR A 110 -0.72 14.77 -4.79
C THR A 110 -1.25 13.61 -5.62
N HIS A 111 -2.47 13.79 -6.15
CA HIS A 111 -3.16 12.80 -6.96
C HIS A 111 -2.42 12.55 -8.29
N LEU A 112 -1.88 13.58 -8.93
CA LEU A 112 -1.12 13.40 -10.16
C LEU A 112 0.25 12.72 -9.92
N LEU A 113 0.96 13.09 -8.84
CA LEU A 113 2.23 12.47 -8.44
C LEU A 113 2.09 10.97 -8.17
N GLU A 114 1.01 10.59 -7.51
CA GLU A 114 0.64 9.19 -7.32
C GLU A 114 0.52 8.45 -8.68
N ARG A 115 -0.16 9.05 -9.67
CA ARG A 115 -0.26 8.47 -11.03
C ARG A 115 1.09 8.38 -11.74
N MET A 116 1.99 9.33 -11.47
CA MET A 116 3.33 9.38 -12.04
C MET A 116 4.36 8.53 -11.30
N ALA A 117 4.04 7.95 -10.13
CA ALA A 117 4.98 7.08 -9.44
C ALA A 117 5.47 5.93 -10.34
N PHE A 118 6.74 5.55 -10.22
CA PHE A 118 7.39 4.49 -11.02
C PHE A 118 7.37 4.70 -12.55
N LYS A 119 7.13 5.92 -13.03
CA LYS A 119 7.40 6.30 -14.44
C LYS A 119 8.90 6.56 -14.64
N SER A 120 9.28 7.14 -15.78
CA SER A 120 10.68 7.44 -16.06
C SER A 120 11.29 8.35 -14.99
N THR A 121 12.54 8.07 -14.63
CA THR A 121 13.41 8.93 -13.83
C THR A 121 14.50 9.53 -14.71
N THR A 122 15.32 10.42 -14.17
CA THR A 122 16.50 10.96 -14.87
C THR A 122 17.51 9.87 -15.27
N ASN A 123 17.57 8.77 -14.51
CA ASN A 123 18.57 7.71 -14.68
C ASN A 123 18.00 6.44 -15.34
N ARG A 124 16.68 6.25 -15.36
CA ARG A 124 16.03 5.03 -15.89
C ARG A 124 14.75 5.37 -16.64
N SER A 125 14.59 4.81 -17.83
CA SER A 125 13.31 4.86 -18.56
C SER A 125 12.25 4.02 -17.84
N HIS A 126 10.97 4.34 -18.08
CA HIS A 126 9.84 3.59 -17.53
C HIS A 126 9.91 2.08 -17.90
N LEU A 127 10.25 1.75 -19.15
CA LEU A 127 10.42 0.36 -19.60
C LEU A 127 11.55 -0.35 -18.84
N ARG A 128 12.67 0.34 -18.59
CA ARG A 128 13.79 -0.21 -17.83
C ARG A 128 13.37 -0.53 -16.39
N ILE A 129 12.65 0.37 -15.74
CA ILE A 129 12.13 0.16 -14.38
C ILE A 129 11.22 -1.07 -14.33
N VAL A 130 10.25 -1.18 -15.25
CA VAL A 130 9.33 -2.33 -15.31
C VAL A 130 10.09 -3.64 -15.49
N ARG A 131 11.06 -3.69 -16.43
CA ARG A 131 11.86 -4.90 -16.66
C ARG A 131 12.74 -5.28 -15.47
N GLU A 132 13.35 -4.31 -14.80
CA GLU A 132 14.18 -4.57 -13.62
C GLU A 132 13.34 -5.17 -12.49
N VAL A 133 12.11 -4.69 -12.29
CA VAL A 133 11.15 -5.20 -11.29
C VAL A 133 10.66 -6.61 -11.65
N GLU A 134 10.27 -6.83 -12.90
CA GLU A 134 9.81 -8.14 -13.37
C GLU A 134 10.92 -9.19 -13.32
N ALA A 135 12.16 -8.81 -13.64
CA ALA A 135 13.31 -9.71 -13.62
C ALA A 135 13.62 -10.26 -12.22
N ILE A 136 13.37 -9.47 -11.17
CA ILE A 136 13.51 -9.92 -9.77
C ILE A 136 12.25 -10.60 -9.21
N GLY A 137 11.18 -10.72 -10.02
CA GLY A 137 9.89 -11.24 -9.58
C GLY A 137 9.16 -10.35 -8.57
N GLY A 138 9.55 -9.07 -8.51
CA GLY A 138 8.99 -8.10 -7.58
C GLY A 138 7.65 -7.55 -8.06
N ASN A 139 6.91 -6.93 -7.14
CA ASN A 139 5.70 -6.19 -7.47
C ASN A 139 5.80 -4.77 -6.91
N LEU A 140 5.56 -3.77 -7.76
CA LEU A 140 5.48 -2.38 -7.34
C LEU A 140 4.02 -2.02 -7.11
N HIS A 141 3.67 -1.81 -5.86
CA HIS A 141 2.35 -1.30 -5.50
C HIS A 141 2.41 0.20 -5.22
N LYS A 142 1.44 0.91 -5.78
CA LYS A 142 1.05 2.23 -5.33
C LYS A 142 -0.19 2.04 -4.48
N VAL A 143 -0.26 2.70 -3.34
CA VAL A 143 -1.51 2.77 -2.56
C VAL A 143 -2.37 3.83 -3.22
N SER A 144 -3.01 3.49 -4.34
CA SER A 144 -3.78 4.42 -5.15
C SER A 144 -5.06 3.82 -5.68
N ALA A 145 -6.06 4.65 -5.90
CA ALA A 145 -7.35 4.21 -6.35
C ALA A 145 -7.78 4.93 -7.65
N GLU A 146 -8.52 4.23 -8.50
CA GLU A 146 -8.70 4.66 -9.90
C GLU A 146 -9.82 5.71 -10.08
N ILE A 147 -9.53 6.96 -10.51
CA ILE A 147 -10.48 8.05 -10.80
C ILE A 147 -11.77 7.59 -11.51
N ASN A 148 -11.64 6.72 -12.52
CA ASN A 148 -12.77 6.27 -13.32
C ASN A 148 -13.67 5.28 -12.55
N GLU A 149 -13.12 4.57 -11.57
CA GLU A 149 -13.89 3.77 -10.61
C GLU A 149 -14.46 4.65 -9.48
N TRP A 150 -13.74 5.70 -9.07
CA TRP A 150 -14.14 6.62 -8.00
C TRP A 150 -15.40 7.41 -8.32
N SER A 151 -15.45 8.01 -9.52
CA SER A 151 -16.62 8.78 -9.96
C SER A 151 -17.91 7.95 -10.02
N LYS A 152 -17.78 6.62 -10.18
CA LYS A 152 -18.90 5.67 -10.24
C LYS A 152 -19.27 5.10 -8.88
N ASN A 153 -18.44 5.27 -7.86
CA ASN A 153 -18.70 4.78 -6.52
C ASN A 153 -19.33 5.87 -5.63
N PRO A 154 -20.63 5.78 -5.30
CA PRO A 154 -21.30 6.81 -4.50
C PRO A 154 -20.71 6.95 -3.08
N GLN A 155 -20.08 5.90 -2.54
CA GLN A 155 -19.48 5.94 -1.20
C GLN A 155 -18.26 6.85 -1.16
N HIS A 156 -17.40 6.77 -2.19
CA HIS A 156 -16.23 7.64 -2.31
C HIS A 156 -16.65 9.10 -2.50
N LEU A 157 -17.64 9.35 -3.36
CA LEU A 157 -18.19 10.69 -3.58
C LEU A 157 -18.78 11.30 -2.30
N LEU A 158 -19.48 10.51 -1.49
CA LEU A 158 -19.98 10.95 -0.19
C LEU A 158 -18.85 11.24 0.79
N LEU A 159 -17.78 10.43 0.80
CA LEU A 159 -16.64 10.65 1.69
C LEU A 159 -15.89 11.94 1.34
N GLU A 160 -15.66 12.21 0.06
CA GLU A 160 -15.08 13.49 -0.40
C GLU A 160 -16.00 14.66 -0.03
N ALA A 161 -17.31 14.56 -0.27
CA ALA A 161 -18.27 15.61 0.06
C ALA A 161 -18.31 15.91 1.57
N ILE A 162 -18.26 14.87 2.41
CA ILE A 162 -18.19 15.04 3.88
C ILE A 162 -16.96 15.85 4.27
N HIS A 163 -15.78 15.52 3.72
CA HIS A 163 -14.55 16.24 4.08
C HIS A 163 -14.59 17.68 3.57
N ALA A 164 -14.93 17.88 2.29
CA ALA A 164 -14.95 19.19 1.65
C ALA A 164 -15.97 20.16 2.28
N THR A 165 -17.10 19.65 2.80
CA THR A 165 -18.10 20.49 3.47
C THR A 165 -17.96 20.55 4.98
N GLY A 166 -17.40 19.52 5.61
CA GLY A 166 -17.25 19.46 7.06
C GLY A 166 -16.11 20.33 7.56
N TYR A 167 -15.06 20.51 6.75
CA TYR A 167 -13.87 21.27 7.11
C TYR A 167 -13.72 22.54 6.27
N SER A 168 -12.87 23.44 6.75
CA SER A 168 -12.41 24.63 6.01
C SER A 168 -10.89 24.63 5.87
N GLY A 169 -10.38 25.41 4.92
CA GLY A 169 -8.95 25.50 4.64
C GLY A 169 -8.39 24.20 4.05
N PRO A 170 -7.11 23.86 4.32
CA PRO A 170 -6.45 22.74 3.64
C PRO A 170 -7.06 21.35 3.87
N TYR A 171 -7.80 21.15 4.97
CA TYR A 171 -8.53 19.89 5.22
C TYR A 171 -9.79 19.73 4.37
N ALA A 172 -10.25 20.81 3.71
CA ALA A 172 -11.32 20.77 2.73
C ALA A 172 -10.81 20.50 1.30
N ASN A 173 -9.49 20.48 1.10
CA ASN A 173 -8.90 20.21 -0.22
C ASN A 173 -9.30 18.78 -0.66
N ALA A 174 -9.82 18.67 -1.88
CA ALA A 174 -10.23 17.39 -2.45
C ALA A 174 -9.02 16.46 -2.61
N LEU A 175 -9.20 15.18 -2.30
CA LEU A 175 -8.17 14.18 -2.58
C LEU A 175 -8.08 13.89 -4.08
N VAL A 176 -9.23 13.96 -4.77
CA VAL A 176 -9.32 13.74 -6.22
C VAL A 176 -9.29 15.08 -6.94
N ALA A 177 -8.28 15.26 -7.79
CA ALA A 177 -8.15 16.44 -8.64
C ALA A 177 -9.38 16.64 -9.55
N SER A 178 -9.95 17.85 -9.56
CA SER A 178 -10.99 18.21 -10.52
C SER A 178 -10.43 18.33 -11.94
N GLU A 179 -11.28 18.24 -12.96
CA GLU A 179 -10.86 18.45 -14.35
C GLU A 179 -10.23 19.84 -14.57
N SER A 180 -10.77 20.86 -13.91
CA SER A 180 -10.21 22.22 -13.94
C SER A 180 -8.80 22.29 -13.34
N ALA A 181 -8.58 21.61 -12.20
CA ALA A 181 -7.27 21.57 -11.56
C ALA A 181 -6.25 20.81 -12.42
N LEU A 182 -6.65 19.67 -13.00
CA LEU A 182 -5.80 18.89 -13.90
C LEU A 182 -5.35 19.70 -15.13
N GLY A 183 -6.19 20.59 -15.66
CA GLY A 183 -5.83 21.48 -16.77
C GLY A 183 -4.76 22.52 -16.42
N THR A 184 -4.53 22.81 -15.13
CA THR A 184 -3.54 23.79 -14.67
C THR A 184 -2.21 23.17 -14.25
N LEU A 185 -2.19 21.87 -13.92
CA LEU A 185 -0.98 21.18 -13.51
C LEU A 185 -0.03 20.96 -14.69
N ASN A 186 1.26 21.17 -14.45
CA ASN A 186 2.33 20.94 -15.40
C ASN A 186 3.60 20.46 -14.67
N SER A 187 4.66 20.12 -15.41
CA SER A 187 5.89 19.58 -14.83
C SER A 187 6.53 20.53 -13.82
N THR A 188 6.57 21.83 -14.10
CA THR A 188 7.18 22.83 -13.21
C THR A 188 6.47 22.88 -11.86
N VAL A 189 5.14 22.92 -11.85
CA VAL A 189 4.34 22.92 -10.61
C VAL A 189 4.59 21.64 -9.80
N LEU A 190 4.71 20.48 -10.47
CA LEU A 190 4.93 19.20 -9.80
C LEU A 190 6.36 19.07 -9.27
N GLU A 191 7.35 19.56 -10.00
CA GLU A 191 8.75 19.61 -9.57
C GLU A 191 8.93 20.52 -8.36
N GLU A 192 8.32 21.71 -8.37
CA GLU A 192 8.32 22.63 -7.24
C GLU A 192 7.63 22.00 -6.02
N PHE A 193 6.44 21.42 -6.21
CA PHE A 193 5.72 20.76 -5.12
C PHE A 193 6.52 19.59 -4.50
N VAL A 194 7.19 18.78 -5.32
CA VAL A 194 8.06 17.70 -4.84
C VAL A 194 9.27 18.29 -4.10
N ALA A 195 9.95 19.28 -4.66
CA ALA A 195 11.12 19.90 -4.05
C ALA A 195 10.82 20.52 -2.68
N GLU A 196 9.64 21.14 -2.52
CA GLU A 196 9.20 21.75 -1.27
C GLU A 196 8.76 20.71 -0.21
N ASN A 197 8.16 19.60 -0.64
CA ASN A 197 7.52 18.67 0.30
C ASN A 197 8.30 17.37 0.56
N TYR A 198 9.12 16.89 -0.38
CA TYR A 198 9.83 15.60 -0.30
C TYR A 198 11.21 15.80 0.33
N THR A 199 11.19 16.23 1.59
CA THR A 199 12.39 16.56 2.38
C THR A 199 12.72 15.46 3.39
N ALA A 200 14.01 15.30 3.73
CA ALA A 200 14.48 14.21 4.60
C ALA A 200 13.70 14.08 5.92
N PRO A 201 13.41 15.16 6.69
CA PRO A 201 12.68 15.04 7.97
C PRO A 201 11.21 14.60 7.85
N ARG A 202 10.66 14.56 6.63
CA ARG A 202 9.29 14.11 6.32
C ARG A 202 9.25 12.70 5.74
N MET A 203 10.39 12.02 5.65
CA MET A 203 10.51 10.73 4.98
C MET A 203 10.86 9.61 5.96
N VAL A 204 10.20 8.47 5.77
CA VAL A 204 10.48 7.22 6.50
C VAL A 204 10.62 6.09 5.48
N LEU A 205 11.78 5.46 5.44
CA LEU A 205 11.98 4.18 4.74
C LEU A 205 11.67 3.06 5.74
N ALA A 206 10.61 2.29 5.50
CA ALA A 206 10.22 1.18 6.36
C ALA A 206 10.32 -0.15 5.61
N ALA A 207 10.90 -1.17 6.26
CA ALA A 207 11.04 -2.50 5.69
C ALA A 207 10.56 -3.60 6.66
N SER A 208 9.83 -4.59 6.15
CA SER A 208 9.51 -5.82 6.86
C SER A 208 10.13 -7.00 6.12
N GLY A 209 10.74 -7.93 6.86
CA GLY A 209 11.50 -9.04 6.29
C GLY A 209 12.92 -8.68 5.85
N VAL A 210 13.49 -7.58 6.37
CA VAL A 210 14.83 -7.11 5.99
C VAL A 210 15.66 -6.83 7.26
N ASP A 211 16.88 -7.36 7.29
CA ASP A 211 17.84 -7.04 8.36
C ASP A 211 18.18 -5.54 8.36
N HIS A 212 18.32 -4.96 9.56
CA HIS A 212 18.47 -3.52 9.72
C HIS A 212 19.81 -2.99 9.25
N ASP A 213 20.89 -3.70 9.55
CA ASP A 213 22.24 -3.26 9.22
C ASP A 213 22.45 -3.38 7.71
N THR A 214 21.91 -4.45 7.11
CA THR A 214 21.83 -4.63 5.66
C THR A 214 21.04 -3.50 5.00
N LEU A 215 19.86 -3.12 5.54
CA LEU A 215 19.07 -2.04 4.97
C LEU A 215 19.83 -0.70 5.03
N LEU A 216 20.52 -0.41 6.13
CA LEU A 216 21.31 0.81 6.29
C LEU A 216 22.45 0.89 5.27
N GLU A 217 23.17 -0.21 5.04
CA GLU A 217 24.28 -0.29 4.08
C GLU A 217 23.87 0.21 2.68
N TYR A 218 22.67 -0.17 2.22
CA TYR A 218 22.16 0.26 0.91
C TYR A 218 21.46 1.62 0.94
N ALA A 219 20.72 1.94 2.01
CA ALA A 219 19.87 3.10 2.05
C ALA A 219 20.62 4.39 2.39
N GLU A 220 21.61 4.34 3.29
CA GLU A 220 22.33 5.54 3.75
C GLU A 220 23.06 6.27 2.60
N PRO A 221 23.82 5.60 1.70
CA PRO A 221 24.47 6.28 0.59
C PRO A 221 23.50 6.90 -0.42
N LEU A 222 22.24 6.44 -0.46
CA LEU A 222 21.23 6.91 -1.42
C LEU A 222 20.33 8.03 -0.88
N LEU A 223 20.30 8.21 0.44
CA LEU A 223 19.33 9.08 1.11
C LEU A 223 19.97 10.13 2.04
N SER A 224 21.27 10.02 2.33
CA SER A 224 21.97 10.93 3.25
C SER A 224 22.19 12.34 2.68
N ASP A 225 22.19 12.49 1.36
CA ASP A 225 22.37 13.77 0.65
C ASP A 225 21.07 14.56 0.46
N LEU A 226 19.92 13.98 0.81
CA LEU A 226 18.64 14.68 0.79
C LEU A 226 18.68 15.94 1.67
N PRO A 227 18.06 17.04 1.23
CA PRO A 227 18.17 18.32 1.91
C PRO A 227 17.52 18.27 3.30
N LYS A 228 18.29 18.71 4.30
CA LYS A 228 17.82 18.93 5.66
C LYS A 228 17.11 20.28 5.76
N VAL A 229 15.82 20.28 5.46
CA VAL A 229 14.97 21.48 5.55
C VAL A 229 14.18 21.44 6.86
N SER A 230 13.90 22.60 7.46
CA SER A 230 12.98 22.68 8.59
C SER A 230 11.59 22.21 8.18
N ARG A 231 10.98 21.31 8.96
CA ARG A 231 9.62 20.84 8.70
C ARG A 231 8.64 22.03 8.74
N PRO A 232 7.81 22.23 7.70
CA PRO A 232 6.80 23.28 7.72
C PRO A 232 5.77 22.99 8.82
N SER A 233 5.10 24.04 9.32
CA SER A 233 4.01 23.86 10.27
C SER A 233 2.85 23.14 9.60
N GLU A 234 2.38 22.06 10.20
CA GLU A 234 1.19 21.35 9.74
C GLU A 234 -0.04 22.27 9.84
N PRO A 235 -0.87 22.37 8.79
CA PRO A 235 -2.15 23.05 8.87
C PRO A 235 -3.01 22.48 10.01
N LYS A 236 -3.78 23.31 10.70
CA LYS A 236 -4.70 22.83 11.75
C LYS A 236 -6.10 22.59 11.16
N PRO A 237 -6.76 21.48 11.52
CA PRO A 237 -8.12 21.22 11.07
C PRO A 237 -9.08 22.21 11.73
N ILE A 238 -10.02 22.74 10.93
CA ILE A 238 -11.11 23.60 11.41
C ILE A 238 -12.41 22.99 10.90
N TYR A 239 -13.11 22.28 11.78
CA TYR A 239 -14.42 21.71 11.49
C TYR A 239 -15.51 22.79 11.62
N THR A 240 -16.28 22.98 10.55
CA THR A 240 -17.39 23.93 10.50
C THR A 240 -18.75 23.23 10.40
N GLY A 241 -18.75 21.95 10.01
CA GLY A 241 -19.96 21.26 9.56
C GLY A 241 -20.49 21.85 8.24
N GLY A 242 -21.54 21.23 7.70
CA GLY A 242 -22.14 21.66 6.44
C GLY A 242 -23.22 20.71 5.95
N ASP A 243 -23.85 21.08 4.84
CA ASP A 243 -24.80 20.26 4.10
C ASP A 243 -24.38 20.23 2.62
N PHE A 244 -24.28 19.03 2.05
CA PHE A 244 -23.98 18.84 0.64
C PHE A 244 -25.08 18.01 0.00
N ARG A 245 -25.65 18.52 -1.10
CA ARG A 245 -26.65 17.80 -1.87
C ARG A 245 -26.28 17.86 -3.34
N ARG A 246 -26.31 16.69 -3.98
CA ARG A 246 -26.14 16.57 -5.43
C ARG A 246 -27.22 15.66 -5.98
N GLN A 247 -28.00 16.19 -6.91
CA GLN A 247 -28.93 15.38 -7.67
C GLN A 247 -28.13 14.42 -8.57
N GLY A 248 -28.51 13.14 -8.56
CA GLY A 248 -27.96 12.14 -9.47
C GLY A 248 -29.06 11.46 -10.26
N ASP A 249 -28.66 10.76 -11.31
CA ASP A 249 -29.56 10.00 -12.20
C ASP A 249 -29.81 8.56 -11.71
N SER A 250 -29.28 8.20 -10.53
CA SER A 250 -29.46 6.87 -9.94
C SER A 250 -30.84 6.73 -9.30
N GLY A 251 -31.47 5.56 -9.49
CA GLY A 251 -32.72 5.20 -8.80
C GLY A 251 -32.57 4.95 -7.29
N ILE A 252 -31.39 5.17 -6.71
CA ILE A 252 -31.07 5.01 -5.29
C ILE A 252 -30.50 6.33 -4.78
N THR A 253 -30.96 6.75 -3.59
CA THR A 253 -30.41 7.89 -2.86
C THR A 253 -29.38 7.40 -1.86
N HIS A 254 -28.19 7.98 -1.90
CA HIS A 254 -27.14 7.73 -0.92
C HIS A 254 -26.97 8.97 -0.04
N PHE A 255 -26.84 8.78 1.27
CA PHE A 255 -26.55 9.84 2.21
C PHE A 255 -25.53 9.36 3.25
N ALA A 256 -24.83 10.30 3.86
CA ALA A 256 -23.91 10.03 4.95
C ALA A 256 -23.97 11.19 5.97
N LEU A 257 -23.84 10.84 7.25
CA LEU A 257 -23.80 11.79 8.36
C LEU A 257 -22.49 11.56 9.10
N ALA A 258 -21.77 12.64 9.40
CA ALA A 258 -20.47 12.60 10.05
C ALA A 258 -20.39 13.63 11.17
N PHE A 259 -19.54 13.35 12.16
CA PHE A 259 -19.29 14.21 13.32
C PHE A 259 -17.78 14.28 13.58
N GLU A 260 -17.31 15.42 14.09
CA GLU A 260 -15.91 15.60 14.48
C GLU A 260 -15.63 14.94 15.84
N LEU A 261 -14.47 14.29 15.94
CA LEU A 261 -13.84 13.94 17.21
C LEU A 261 -12.47 14.63 17.30
N PRO A 262 -12.31 15.67 18.14
CA PRO A 262 -11.08 16.46 18.16
C PRO A 262 -9.93 15.73 18.87
N GLY A 263 -8.77 15.69 18.22
CA GLY A 263 -7.51 15.17 18.76
C GLY A 263 -6.84 14.10 17.90
N GLY A 264 -7.57 13.48 16.97
CA GLY A 264 -7.03 12.53 15.99
C GLY A 264 -6.20 11.42 16.63
N TRP A 265 -5.17 10.96 15.91
CA TRP A 265 -4.26 9.91 16.36
C TRP A 265 -3.35 10.32 17.54
N VAL A 266 -3.21 11.62 17.82
CA VAL A 266 -2.41 12.12 18.95
C VAL A 266 -3.08 11.81 20.29
N LYS A 267 -4.43 11.77 20.32
CA LYS A 267 -5.20 11.30 21.48
C LYS A 267 -5.53 9.82 21.34
N GLU A 268 -4.51 8.98 21.52
CA GLU A 268 -4.60 7.52 21.32
C GLU A 268 -5.84 6.90 21.98
N LYS A 269 -6.12 7.23 23.25
CA LYS A 269 -7.30 6.71 23.97
C LYS A 269 -8.62 6.97 23.23
N ASP A 270 -8.81 8.18 22.72
CA ASP A 270 -10.04 8.59 22.03
C ASP A 270 -10.11 7.92 20.64
N ALA A 271 -8.97 7.83 19.93
CA ALA A 271 -8.88 7.14 18.64
C ALA A 271 -9.21 5.63 18.75
N ILE A 272 -8.66 4.96 19.76
CA ILE A 272 -8.98 3.55 20.05
C ILE A 272 -10.45 3.39 20.46
N THR A 273 -10.98 4.31 21.28
CA THR A 273 -12.40 4.30 21.65
C THR A 273 -13.30 4.43 20.41
N LEU A 274 -12.97 5.33 19.48
CA LEU A 274 -13.70 5.48 18.22
C LEU A 274 -13.61 4.23 17.34
N THR A 275 -12.46 3.55 17.33
CA THR A 275 -12.26 2.29 16.56
C THR A 275 -13.14 1.17 17.12
N VAL A 276 -13.22 1.05 18.44
CA VAL A 276 -14.13 0.10 19.11
C VAL A 276 -15.58 0.45 18.82
N LEU A 277 -15.95 1.74 18.85
CA LEU A 277 -17.29 2.19 18.51
C LEU A 277 -17.65 1.85 17.06
N GLN A 278 -16.75 2.09 16.11
CA GLN A 278 -16.92 1.74 14.69
C GLN A 278 -17.16 0.22 14.53
N MET A 279 -16.37 -0.61 15.22
CA MET A 279 -16.54 -2.07 15.18
C MET A 279 -17.86 -2.53 15.81
N LEU A 280 -18.28 -1.88 16.90
CA LEU A 280 -19.54 -2.18 17.60
C LEU A 280 -20.77 -1.79 16.77
N MET A 281 -20.75 -0.60 16.18
CA MET A 281 -21.80 -0.14 15.27
C MET A 281 -21.86 -1.07 14.06
N GLY A 282 -20.70 -1.38 13.49
CA GLY A 282 -20.53 -2.26 12.33
C GLY A 282 -21.41 -1.84 11.16
N GLY A 283 -21.89 -2.82 10.41
CA GLY A 283 -22.71 -2.61 9.23
C GLY A 283 -22.43 -3.68 8.17
N GLY A 284 -23.11 -3.57 7.04
CA GLY A 284 -22.91 -4.46 5.90
C GLY A 284 -24.01 -4.29 4.87
N GLY A 285 -23.73 -4.67 3.62
CA GLY A 285 -24.76 -4.78 2.60
C GLY A 285 -25.64 -6.01 2.84
N SER A 286 -26.94 -5.89 2.61
CA SER A 286 -27.92 -6.98 2.80
C SER A 286 -27.64 -8.23 1.95
N PHE A 287 -26.80 -8.11 0.92
CA PHE A 287 -26.44 -9.18 -0.02
C PHE A 287 -25.03 -9.77 0.22
N SER A 288 -24.37 -9.48 1.34
CA SER A 288 -23.08 -10.11 1.64
C SER A 288 -23.28 -11.60 1.93
N ALA A 289 -22.85 -12.50 1.04
CA ALA A 289 -22.94 -13.96 1.20
C ALA A 289 -21.77 -14.57 2.00
N GLY A 290 -21.13 -13.82 2.90
CA GLY A 290 -20.06 -14.35 3.75
C GLY A 290 -20.56 -15.16 4.95
N GLY A 291 -19.70 -16.04 5.50
CA GLY A 291 -19.99 -16.82 6.71
C GLY A 291 -19.87 -16.04 8.03
N PRO A 292 -19.91 -16.74 9.18
CA PRO A 292 -19.70 -16.14 10.50
C PRO A 292 -18.38 -15.36 10.59
N GLY A 293 -18.36 -14.28 11.38
CA GLY A 293 -17.17 -13.44 11.60
C GLY A 293 -17.13 -12.12 10.81
N LYS A 294 -18.02 -11.93 9.82
CA LYS A 294 -18.10 -10.68 9.03
C LYS A 294 -18.84 -9.51 9.71
N GLY A 295 -19.16 -9.61 11.00
CA GLY A 295 -19.88 -8.55 11.73
C GLY A 295 -21.42 -8.64 11.67
N MET A 296 -22.00 -9.79 11.34
CA MET A 296 -23.48 -10.00 11.30
C MET A 296 -24.18 -9.69 12.63
N TYR A 297 -23.45 -9.77 13.75
CA TYR A 297 -24.00 -9.52 15.08
C TYR A 297 -23.77 -8.08 15.59
N SER A 298 -23.22 -7.20 14.75
CA SER A 298 -23.05 -5.78 15.05
C SER A 298 -24.39 -5.06 15.22
N ARG A 299 -24.39 -3.92 15.91
CA ARG A 299 -25.64 -3.23 16.29
C ARG A 299 -26.47 -2.80 15.08
N LEU A 300 -25.85 -2.16 14.08
CA LEU A 300 -26.59 -1.69 12.91
C LEU A 300 -27.06 -2.84 12.01
N CYS A 301 -26.27 -3.90 11.88
CA CYS A 301 -26.65 -5.07 11.08
C CYS A 301 -27.87 -5.79 11.68
N LYS A 302 -27.92 -5.94 13.01
CA LYS A 302 -29.06 -6.55 13.72
C LYS A 302 -30.36 -5.74 13.62
N LEU A 303 -30.29 -4.42 13.51
CA LEU A 303 -31.50 -3.60 13.35
C LEU A 303 -32.13 -3.71 11.97
N TYR A 304 -31.39 -4.26 11.00
CA TYR A 304 -31.81 -4.40 9.61
C TYR A 304 -32.50 -5.74 9.32
N TYR A 305 -32.39 -6.73 10.22
CA TYR A 305 -33.01 -8.06 10.14
C TYR A 305 -34.04 -8.24 11.26
#